data_AF-A0ABD4A8Z8-F1
#
_entry.id   AF-A0ABD4A8Z8-F1
#
_cell.length_a   1.000
_cell.length_b   1.000
_cell.length_c   1.000
_cell.angle_alpha   90.00
_cell.angle_beta   90.00
_cell.angle_gamma   90.00
#
_symmetry.space_group_name_H-M   'P 1'
#
loop_
_entity.id
_entity.type
_entity.pdbx_description
1 polymer ?
#
loop_
_entity_poly.entity_id
_entity_poly.type
_entity_poly.pdbx_seq_one_letter_code
_entity_poly.pdbx_strand_id
1 'polypeptide(L)'
;MHYTLDGVVTDWADKSYRTVLLFPFIQLFMLGLFVFINIIIARSKQQMDPANPEESIKQNIIFRRRWSLFIIISGTMMVLLFTLPQVSFVYPIDPFISFIITMVVVGVIVIGAGVLSIVTGQGGSRVNVTNRKTGEIMNRDDDRYWKLGVFYFNPDDPAVWVEKRFGSGWTNNFARPTSWIFLILILLIPILIAVFAS
;
A
#
# COMPACT_ATOMS: atom_id res chain seq x y z
N MET A 1 -8.72 29.86 -6.03
CA MET A 1 -7.88 31.05 -6.27
C MET A 1 -6.79 30.65 -7.22
N HIS A 2 -6.65 31.36 -8.34
CA HIS A 2 -5.48 31.25 -9.19
C HIS A 2 -4.56 32.44 -8.93
N TYR A 3 -3.26 32.16 -8.88
CA TYR A 3 -2.21 33.15 -8.67
C TYR A 3 -1.34 33.17 -9.92
N THR A 4 -0.91 34.36 -10.33
CA THR A 4 0.25 34.46 -11.23
C THR A 4 1.51 33.98 -10.52
N LEU A 5 2.58 33.72 -11.27
CA LEU A 5 3.91 33.44 -10.71
C LEU A 5 4.41 34.55 -9.77
N ASP A 6 3.90 35.78 -9.94
CA ASP A 6 4.22 36.94 -9.11
C ASP A 6 3.29 37.09 -7.87
N GLY A 7 2.40 36.12 -7.63
CA GLY A 7 1.52 36.08 -6.47
C GLY A 7 0.28 36.98 -6.55
N VAL A 8 -0.05 37.53 -7.72
CA VAL A 8 -1.27 38.31 -7.92
C VAL A 8 -2.46 37.38 -8.15
N VAL A 9 -3.51 37.56 -7.36
CA VAL A 9 -4.76 36.79 -7.52
C VAL A 9 -5.42 37.17 -8.85
N THR A 10 -5.46 36.23 -9.78
CA THR A 10 -6.07 36.42 -11.10
C THR A 10 -7.51 35.95 -11.14
N ASP A 11 -7.89 35.02 -10.27
CA ASP A 11 -9.24 34.48 -10.25
C ASP A 11 -9.72 34.11 -8.84
N TRP A 12 -10.92 34.57 -8.53
CA TRP A 12 -11.62 34.29 -7.27
C TRP A 12 -12.70 33.25 -7.55
N ALA A 13 -12.41 31.99 -7.21
CA ALA A 13 -13.42 30.94 -7.27
C ALA A 13 -14.31 30.98 -6.02
N ASP A 14 -15.62 30.93 -6.20
CA ASP A 14 -16.57 30.80 -5.11
C ASP A 14 -16.30 29.53 -4.30
N LYS A 15 -16.32 29.66 -2.96
CA LYS A 15 -16.13 28.51 -2.07
C LYS A 15 -17.37 27.60 -2.15
N SER A 16 -17.26 26.54 -2.94
CA SER A 16 -18.27 25.47 -2.99
C SER A 16 -18.05 24.47 -1.85
N TYR A 17 -19.16 23.96 -1.29
CA TYR A 17 -19.13 22.84 -0.34
C TYR A 17 -18.36 21.63 -0.90
N ARG A 18 -18.34 21.45 -2.22
CA ARG A 18 -17.61 20.37 -2.90
C ARG A 18 -16.09 20.47 -2.71
N THR A 19 -15.55 21.69 -2.78
CA THR A 19 -14.12 21.95 -2.62
C THR A 19 -13.67 21.71 -1.17
N VAL A 20 -14.52 22.01 -0.19
CA VAL A 20 -14.24 21.72 1.23
C VAL A 20 -14.28 20.22 1.52
N LEU A 21 -15.22 19.48 0.91
CA LEU A 21 -15.37 18.03 1.09
C LEU A 21 -14.27 17.19 0.40
N LEU A 22 -13.45 17.78 -0.46
CA LEU A 22 -12.37 17.09 -1.17
C LEU A 22 -11.40 16.39 -0.21
N PHE A 23 -10.92 17.08 0.83
CA PHE A 23 -9.96 16.50 1.79
C PHE A 23 -10.55 15.33 2.59
N PRO A 24 -11.77 15.44 3.15
CA PRO A 24 -12.48 14.28 3.72
C PRO A 24 -12.65 13.11 2.75
N PHE A 25 -13.01 13.35 1.48
CA PHE A 25 -13.14 12.26 0.50
C PHE A 25 -11.81 11.58 0.20
N ILE A 26 -10.73 12.34 0.07
CA ILE A 26 -9.37 11.79 -0.08
C ILE A 26 -8.99 10.97 1.15
N GLN A 27 -9.28 11.45 2.36
CA GLN A 27 -9.01 10.70 3.60
C GLN A 27 -9.80 9.40 3.68
N LEU A 28 -11.09 9.41 3.32
CA LEU A 28 -11.93 8.21 3.28
C LEU A 28 -11.41 7.21 2.24
N PHE A 29 -11.02 7.69 1.05
CA PHE A 29 -10.42 6.83 0.03
C PHE A 29 -9.10 6.22 0.51
N MET A 30 -8.21 7.02 1.10
CA MET A 30 -6.94 6.54 1.67
C MET A 30 -7.17 5.50 2.77
N LEU A 31 -8.09 5.76 3.70
CA LEU A 31 -8.46 4.80 4.74
C LEU A 31 -8.97 3.49 4.13
N GLY A 32 -9.86 3.59 3.14
CA GLY A 32 -10.36 2.44 2.38
C GLY A 32 -9.22 1.67 1.70
N LEU A 33 -8.23 2.37 1.13
CA LEU A 33 -7.07 1.77 0.49
C LEU A 33 -6.16 1.03 1.50
N PHE A 34 -5.91 1.60 2.68
CA PHE A 34 -5.15 0.91 3.73
C PHE A 34 -5.88 -0.33 4.25
N VAL A 35 -7.20 -0.24 4.47
CA VAL A 35 -8.03 -1.39 4.85
C VAL A 35 -8.00 -2.46 3.75
N PHE A 36 -8.14 -2.06 2.49
CA PHE A 36 -8.10 -2.94 1.35
C PHE A 36 -6.74 -3.66 1.22
N ILE A 37 -5.62 -2.94 1.37
CA ILE A 37 -4.29 -3.55 1.42
C ILE A 37 -4.19 -4.54 2.58
N ASN A 38 -4.73 -4.20 3.76
CA ASN A 38 -4.76 -5.12 4.90
C ASN A 38 -5.53 -6.42 4.58
N ILE A 39 -6.65 -6.31 3.86
CA ILE A 39 -7.43 -7.45 3.37
C ILE A 39 -6.61 -8.28 2.37
N ILE A 40 -5.86 -7.66 1.46
CA ILE A 40 -4.95 -8.37 0.53
C ILE A 40 -3.90 -9.17 1.32
N ILE A 41 -3.28 -8.55 2.32
CA ILE A 41 -2.30 -9.20 3.19
C ILE A 41 -2.93 -10.42 3.88
N ALA A 42 -4.17 -10.29 4.35
CA ALA A 42 -4.89 -11.39 5.01
C ALA A 42 -5.29 -12.51 4.04
N ARG A 43 -5.77 -12.18 2.82
CA ARG A 43 -6.40 -13.13 1.89
C ARG A 43 -5.50 -13.66 0.77
N SER A 44 -4.32 -13.10 0.57
CA SER A 44 -3.39 -13.53 -0.49
C SER A 44 -3.00 -14.99 -0.34
N LYS A 45 -2.76 -15.69 -1.45
CA LYS A 45 -2.26 -17.06 -1.44
C LYS A 45 -0.84 -17.11 -0.86
N GLN A 46 -0.58 -18.10 -0.02
CA GLN A 46 0.71 -18.33 0.63
C GLN A 46 1.65 -19.12 -0.29
N GLN A 47 2.90 -18.69 -0.37
CA GLN A 47 3.97 -19.52 -0.93
C GLN A 47 4.50 -20.41 0.19
N MET A 48 4.17 -21.71 0.13
CA MET A 48 4.65 -22.68 1.11
C MET A 48 5.90 -23.38 0.59
N ASP A 49 6.89 -23.53 1.46
CA ASP A 49 8.05 -24.39 1.19
C ASP A 49 7.62 -25.87 1.36
N PRO A 50 7.69 -26.70 0.29
CA PRO A 50 7.34 -28.12 0.38
C PRO A 50 8.24 -28.90 1.35
N ALA A 51 9.46 -28.43 1.61
CA ALA A 51 10.41 -29.14 2.47
C ALA A 51 10.03 -29.08 3.95
N ASN A 52 9.46 -27.96 4.43
CA ASN A 52 8.99 -27.79 5.81
C ASN A 52 7.69 -26.96 5.87
N PRO A 53 6.53 -27.57 5.55
CA PRO A 53 5.26 -26.83 5.44
C PRO A 53 4.81 -26.15 6.74
N GLU A 54 4.95 -26.81 7.90
CA GLU A 54 4.49 -26.28 9.18
C GLU A 54 5.25 -25.01 9.62
N GLU A 55 6.56 -24.98 9.40
CA GLU A 55 7.39 -23.82 9.72
C GLU A 55 7.11 -22.66 8.77
N SER A 56 6.98 -22.96 7.47
CA SER A 56 6.66 -21.95 6.44
C SER A 56 5.33 -21.25 6.72
N ILE A 57 4.31 -22.00 7.16
CA ILE A 57 3.02 -21.42 7.57
C ILE A 57 3.19 -20.47 8.77
N LYS A 58 3.92 -20.88 9.81
CA LYS A 58 4.16 -20.04 11.00
C LYS A 58 4.92 -18.77 10.65
N GLN A 59 5.96 -18.86 9.83
CA GLN A 59 6.70 -17.70 9.34
C GLN A 59 5.81 -16.74 8.56
N ASN A 60 4.97 -17.28 7.66
CA ASN A 60 4.07 -16.48 6.85
C ASN A 60 3.00 -15.76 7.70
N ILE A 61 2.45 -16.43 8.72
CA ILE A 61 1.53 -15.80 9.68
C ILE A 61 2.19 -14.62 10.39
N ILE A 62 3.43 -14.79 10.87
CA ILE A 62 4.17 -13.71 11.53
C ILE A 62 4.45 -12.56 10.56
N PHE A 63 4.88 -12.88 9.34
CA PHE A 63 5.10 -11.90 8.27
C PHE A 63 3.84 -11.06 8.01
N ARG A 64 2.68 -11.70 7.83
CA ARG A 64 1.39 -11.02 7.62
C ARG A 64 0.98 -10.17 8.80
N ARG A 65 1.13 -10.66 10.03
CA ARG A 65 0.81 -9.89 11.24
C ARG A 65 1.66 -8.63 11.34
N ARG A 66 2.97 -8.74 11.09
CA ARG A 66 3.88 -7.59 11.12
C ARG A 66 3.53 -6.56 10.04
N TRP A 67 3.29 -7.00 8.80
CA TRP A 67 2.90 -6.11 7.71
C TRP A 67 1.51 -5.50 7.93
N SER A 68 0.55 -6.27 8.44
CA SER A 68 -0.79 -5.78 8.78
C SER A 68 -0.73 -4.69 9.86
N LEU A 69 0.03 -4.93 10.95
CA LEU A 69 0.26 -3.92 11.99
C LEU A 69 0.93 -2.66 11.43
N PHE A 70 1.97 -2.84 10.60
CA PHE A 70 2.65 -1.72 9.96
C PHE A 70 1.71 -0.90 9.06
N ILE A 71 0.84 -1.54 8.28
CA ILE A 71 -0.17 -0.89 7.44
C ILE A 71 -1.18 -0.10 8.28
N ILE A 72 -1.60 -0.62 9.44
CA ILE A 72 -2.52 0.09 10.35
C ILE A 72 -1.84 1.34 10.93
N ILE A 73 -0.60 1.21 11.41
CA ILE A 73 0.17 2.32 12.00
C ILE A 73 0.43 3.40 10.94
N SER A 74 0.96 3.01 9.78
CA SER A 74 1.24 3.95 8.68
C SER A 74 -0.03 4.59 8.12
N GLY A 75 -1.13 3.85 8.01
CA GLY A 75 -2.42 4.39 7.62
C GLY A 75 -2.94 5.42 8.62
N THR A 76 -2.81 5.16 9.91
CA THR A 76 -3.16 6.11 10.98
C THR A 76 -2.29 7.37 10.89
N MET A 77 -0.97 7.22 10.74
CA MET A 77 -0.05 8.34 10.55
C MET A 77 -0.41 9.20 9.34
N MET A 78 -0.78 8.56 8.21
CA MET A 78 -1.20 9.28 7.02
C MET A 78 -2.52 10.03 7.23
N VAL A 79 -3.52 9.41 7.84
CA VAL A 79 -4.80 10.10 8.13
C VAL A 79 -4.57 11.33 9.00
N LEU A 80 -3.71 11.21 10.03
CA LEU A 80 -3.30 12.33 10.87
C LEU A 80 -2.56 13.41 10.07
N LEU A 81 -1.64 13.03 9.19
CA LEU A 81 -0.92 13.97 8.34
C LEU A 81 -1.87 14.78 7.43
N PHE A 82 -2.92 14.14 6.91
CA PHE A 82 -3.94 14.80 6.09
C PHE A 82 -4.84 15.78 6.86
N THR A 83 -4.74 15.84 8.20
CA THR A 83 -5.36 16.92 8.99
C THR A 83 -4.61 18.24 8.86
N LEU A 84 -3.30 18.20 8.57
CA LEU A 84 -2.45 19.40 8.53
C LEU A 84 -2.90 20.42 7.47
N PRO A 85 -3.20 20.04 6.20
CA PRO A 85 -3.76 20.98 5.23
C PRO A 85 -5.17 21.49 5.58
N GLN A 86 -5.90 20.80 6.45
CA GLN A 86 -7.23 21.25 6.89
C GLN A 86 -7.13 22.31 7.98
N VAL A 87 -6.18 22.12 8.91
CA VAL A 87 -5.87 23.11 9.95
C VAL A 87 -5.32 24.40 9.32
N SER A 88 -4.58 24.31 8.21
CA SER A 88 -4.04 25.49 7.52
C SER A 88 -5.12 26.39 6.92
N PHE A 89 -6.37 25.92 6.79
CA PHE A 89 -7.50 26.78 6.40
C PHE A 89 -7.98 27.71 7.49
N VAL A 90 -7.71 27.38 8.76
CA VAL A 90 -8.13 28.16 9.93
C VAL A 90 -6.95 28.92 10.52
N TYR A 91 -5.77 28.30 10.52
CA TYR A 91 -4.56 28.88 11.08
C TYR A 91 -3.47 29.03 10.02
N PRO A 92 -2.77 30.17 9.96
CA PRO A 92 -1.63 30.33 9.07
C PRO A 92 -0.48 29.43 9.56
N ILE A 93 -0.29 28.30 8.90
CA ILE A 93 0.84 27.41 9.13
C ILE A 93 1.94 27.75 8.12
N ASP A 94 3.18 27.89 8.59
CA ASP A 94 4.34 28.09 7.74
C ASP A 94 4.49 26.91 6.75
N PRO A 95 4.52 27.17 5.42
CA PRO A 95 4.62 26.11 4.41
C PRO A 95 5.88 25.24 4.55
N PHE A 96 7.00 25.81 5.00
CA PHE A 96 8.24 25.09 5.24
C PHE A 96 8.09 24.12 6.41
N ILE A 97 7.43 24.52 7.50
CA ILE A 97 7.12 23.63 8.62
C ILE A 97 6.22 22.47 8.15
N SER A 98 5.16 22.76 7.39
CA SER A 98 4.28 21.72 6.84
C SER A 98 5.02 20.73 5.94
N PHE A 99 5.94 21.23 5.11
CA PHE A 99 6.79 20.41 4.26
C PHE A 99 7.69 19.48 5.09
N ILE A 100 8.38 20.01 6.11
CA ILE A 100 9.25 19.21 6.98
C ILE A 100 8.46 18.11 7.70
N ILE A 101 7.30 18.43 8.29
CA ILE A 101 6.44 17.44 8.94
C ILE A 101 6.04 16.33 7.96
N THR A 102 5.62 16.71 6.75
CA THR A 102 5.25 15.77 5.69
C THR A 102 6.42 14.84 5.34
N MET A 103 7.61 15.40 5.12
CA MET A 103 8.80 14.63 4.79
C MET A 103 9.24 13.69 5.92
N VAL A 104 9.15 14.13 7.17
CA VAL A 104 9.48 13.28 8.32
C VAL A 104 8.51 12.10 8.42
N VAL A 105 7.19 12.34 8.34
CA VAL A 105 6.19 11.27 8.41
C VAL A 105 6.35 10.27 7.26
N VAL A 106 6.49 10.77 6.02
CA VAL A 106 6.71 9.92 4.85
C VAL A 106 8.03 9.15 4.98
N GLY A 107 9.10 9.82 5.41
CA GLY A 107 10.42 9.21 5.63
C GLY A 107 10.37 8.08 6.65
N VAL A 108 9.71 8.28 7.79
CA VAL A 108 9.51 7.24 8.82
C VAL A 108 8.76 6.04 8.25
N ILE A 109 7.71 6.26 7.47
CA ILE A 109 6.95 5.17 6.84
C ILE A 109 7.83 4.42 5.83
N VAL A 110 8.53 5.12 4.94
CA VAL A 110 9.37 4.48 3.91
C VAL A 110 10.53 3.69 4.54
N ILE A 111 11.26 4.32 5.46
CA ILE A 111 12.37 3.67 6.18
C ILE A 111 11.83 2.49 7.00
N GLY A 112 10.72 2.66 7.71
CA GLY A 112 10.08 1.61 8.49
C GLY A 112 9.68 0.40 7.63
N ALA A 113 9.12 0.63 6.45
CA ALA A 113 8.78 -0.44 5.50
C ALA A 113 10.05 -1.17 5.01
N GLY A 114 11.12 -0.43 4.70
CA GLY A 114 12.40 -0.99 4.30
C GLY A 114 13.04 -1.85 5.40
N VAL A 115 13.12 -1.32 6.62
CA VAL A 115 13.61 -2.04 7.80
C VAL A 115 12.77 -3.29 8.05
N LEU A 116 11.44 -3.19 8.01
CA LEU A 116 10.56 -4.32 8.22
C LEU A 116 10.76 -5.42 7.17
N SER A 117 10.90 -5.02 5.90
CA SER A 117 11.20 -5.91 4.77
C SER A 117 12.54 -6.63 4.98
N ILE A 118 13.58 -5.93 5.43
CA ILE A 118 14.91 -6.51 5.69
C ILE A 118 14.86 -7.44 6.91
N VAL A 119 14.25 -7.04 8.01
CA VAL A 119 14.25 -7.82 9.26
C VAL A 119 13.36 -9.06 9.16
N THR A 120 12.23 -8.97 8.46
CA THR A 120 11.27 -10.07 8.36
C THR A 120 11.57 -10.99 7.17
N GLY A 121 12.19 -10.45 6.11
CA GLY A 121 12.48 -11.18 4.87
C GLY A 121 11.23 -11.50 4.07
N GLN A 122 11.42 -11.98 2.84
CA GLN A 122 10.33 -12.42 1.97
C GLN A 122 9.61 -13.62 2.61
N GLY A 123 8.27 -13.54 2.71
CA GLY A 123 7.43 -14.60 3.30
C GLY A 123 7.70 -14.91 4.77
N GLY A 124 8.51 -14.11 5.48
CA GLY A 124 8.95 -14.42 6.85
C GLY A 124 10.21 -15.28 6.94
N SER A 125 10.96 -15.46 5.85
CA SER A 125 12.16 -16.30 5.78
C SER A 125 13.26 -15.98 6.81
N ARG A 126 13.29 -14.76 7.37
CA ARG A 126 14.24 -14.34 8.41
C ARG A 126 13.67 -14.43 9.82
N VAL A 127 12.43 -14.89 9.97
CA VAL A 127 11.78 -15.14 11.26
C VAL A 127 12.22 -16.51 11.76
N ASN A 128 12.86 -16.53 12.94
CA ASN A 128 13.29 -17.78 13.55
C ASN A 128 12.09 -18.52 14.15
N VAL A 129 11.73 -19.63 13.51
CA VAL A 129 10.75 -20.61 13.98
C VAL A 129 11.53 -21.93 13.96
N THR A 130 11.80 -22.49 15.12
CA THR A 130 12.81 -23.54 15.42
C THR A 130 12.90 -24.70 14.40
N ASN A 131 14.14 -25.20 14.17
CA ASN A 131 14.59 -26.46 13.49
C ASN A 131 14.58 -26.54 11.95
N ARG A 132 15.28 -25.60 11.32
CA ARG A 132 15.66 -25.63 9.89
C ARG A 132 16.35 -26.94 9.49
N LYS A 133 15.64 -27.84 8.79
CA LYS A 133 16.27 -28.78 7.85
C LYS A 133 16.52 -28.02 6.54
N THR A 134 17.78 -27.76 6.25
CA THR A 134 18.24 -27.05 5.05
C THR A 134 17.82 -27.84 3.81
N GLY A 135 16.73 -27.41 3.18
CA GLY A 135 16.30 -27.88 1.88
C GLY A 135 15.85 -26.69 1.07
N GLU A 136 16.74 -26.13 0.26
CA GLU A 136 16.36 -25.17 -0.78
C GLU A 136 15.57 -25.92 -1.85
N ILE A 137 14.27 -26.09 -1.65
CA ILE A 137 13.36 -26.47 -2.73
C ILE A 137 12.45 -25.27 -2.98
N MET A 138 13.05 -24.25 -3.62
CA MET A 138 12.27 -23.18 -4.21
C MET A 138 11.42 -23.79 -5.33
N ASN A 139 10.11 -23.65 -5.22
CA ASN A 139 9.11 -24.29 -6.06
C ASN A 139 9.31 -23.90 -7.55
N ARG A 140 10.10 -24.70 -8.28
CA ARG A 140 10.49 -24.46 -9.69
C ARG A 140 9.28 -24.42 -10.65
N ASP A 141 8.15 -25.00 -10.26
CA ASP A 141 6.99 -25.17 -11.15
C ASP A 141 6.17 -23.88 -11.38
N ASP A 142 6.21 -22.92 -10.47
CA ASP A 142 5.47 -21.65 -10.63
C ASP A 142 6.21 -20.63 -11.52
N ASP A 143 7.50 -20.85 -11.80
CA ASP A 143 8.36 -19.91 -12.53
C ASP A 143 7.83 -19.57 -13.93
N ARG A 144 7.19 -20.53 -14.60
CA ARG A 144 6.59 -20.35 -15.94
C ARG A 144 5.49 -19.28 -15.99
N TYR A 145 4.84 -19.03 -14.86
CA TYR A 145 3.74 -18.06 -14.72
C TYR A 145 4.25 -16.65 -14.39
N TRP A 146 5.52 -16.49 -14.04
CA TRP A 146 6.14 -15.18 -13.82
C TRP A 146 6.66 -14.60 -15.15
N LYS A 147 5.97 -13.59 -15.67
CA LYS A 147 6.39 -12.84 -16.87
C LYS A 147 7.28 -11.67 -16.45
N LEU A 148 8.42 -11.52 -17.15
CA LEU A 148 9.44 -10.50 -16.87
C LEU A 148 9.95 -10.52 -15.40
N GLY A 149 9.77 -11.64 -14.69
CA GLY A 149 10.14 -11.78 -13.28
C GLY A 149 9.27 -11.01 -12.27
N VAL A 150 8.23 -10.29 -12.72
CA VAL A 150 7.44 -9.37 -11.87
C VAL A 150 5.93 -9.63 -11.97
N PHE A 151 5.43 -9.95 -13.16
CA PHE A 151 4.00 -10.10 -13.39
C PHE A 151 3.60 -11.57 -13.28
N TYR A 152 2.71 -11.89 -12.34
CA TYR A 152 2.19 -13.24 -12.21
C TYR A 152 0.98 -13.43 -13.13
N PHE A 153 1.00 -14.48 -13.96
CA PHE A 153 -0.05 -14.79 -14.93
C PHE A 153 -0.35 -16.28 -14.93
N ASN A 154 -1.29 -16.71 -14.10
CA ASN A 154 -1.74 -18.11 -14.03
C ASN A 154 -3.28 -18.19 -14.12
N PRO A 155 -3.85 -18.56 -15.29
CA PRO A 155 -5.29 -18.74 -15.47
C PRO A 155 -5.90 -19.85 -14.62
N ASP A 156 -5.10 -20.82 -14.17
CA ASP A 156 -5.55 -21.97 -13.38
C ASP A 156 -5.54 -21.67 -11.87
N ASP A 157 -4.78 -20.67 -11.41
CA ASP A 157 -4.75 -20.25 -10.01
C ASP A 157 -5.92 -19.29 -9.70
N PRO A 158 -6.92 -19.66 -8.87
CA PRO A 158 -8.06 -18.78 -8.56
C PRO A 158 -7.67 -17.57 -7.71
N ALA A 159 -6.47 -17.52 -7.15
CA ALA A 159 -6.00 -16.39 -6.36
C ALA A 159 -5.91 -15.11 -7.20
N VAL A 160 -6.55 -14.05 -6.70
CA VAL A 160 -6.46 -12.69 -7.27
C VAL A 160 -5.15 -12.01 -6.86
N TRP A 161 -4.69 -12.27 -5.64
CA TRP A 161 -3.45 -11.73 -5.09
C TRP A 161 -2.53 -12.83 -4.62
N VAL A 162 -1.26 -12.68 -4.97
CA VAL A 162 -0.19 -13.62 -4.63
C VAL A 162 1.00 -12.85 -4.06
N GLU A 163 1.80 -13.50 -3.23
CA GLU A 163 3.06 -12.94 -2.77
C GLU A 163 4.04 -12.79 -3.95
N LYS A 164 4.84 -11.72 -3.95
CA LYS A 164 5.86 -11.50 -4.97
C LYS A 164 6.93 -12.60 -4.91
N ARG A 165 7.43 -13.03 -6.07
CA ARG A 165 8.56 -13.96 -6.16
C ARG A 165 9.88 -13.35 -5.69
N PHE A 166 10.07 -12.05 -5.89
CA PHE A 166 11.27 -11.33 -5.44
C PHE A 166 10.89 -10.12 -4.60
N GLY A 167 11.60 -9.95 -3.49
CA GLY A 167 11.40 -8.86 -2.54
C GLY A 167 10.20 -9.08 -1.62
N SER A 168 9.79 -8.04 -0.90
CA SER A 168 8.64 -8.09 0.00
C SER A 168 7.39 -7.50 -0.67
N GLY A 169 6.25 -8.16 -0.47
CA GLY A 169 4.94 -7.64 -0.82
C GLY A 169 4.11 -8.58 -1.67
N TRP A 170 3.03 -8.04 -2.22
CA TRP A 170 2.00 -8.76 -2.97
C TRP A 170 1.86 -8.20 -4.37
N THR A 171 1.39 -9.03 -5.30
CA THR A 171 1.07 -8.66 -6.67
C THR A 171 -0.27 -9.27 -7.07
N ASN A 172 -0.79 -8.84 -8.22
CA ASN A 172 -2.02 -9.39 -8.79
C ASN A 172 -1.71 -10.58 -9.69
N ASN A 173 -2.65 -11.52 -9.77
CA ASN A 173 -2.70 -12.48 -10.86
C ASN A 173 -3.37 -11.84 -12.09
N PHE A 174 -2.56 -11.38 -13.04
CA PHE A 174 -3.05 -10.64 -14.21
C PHE A 174 -3.83 -11.50 -15.21
N ALA A 175 -3.88 -12.82 -15.00
CA ALA A 175 -4.77 -13.72 -15.74
C ALA A 175 -6.25 -13.61 -15.28
N ARG A 176 -6.52 -12.96 -14.14
CA ARG A 176 -7.87 -12.85 -13.57
C ARG A 176 -8.54 -11.52 -13.92
N PRO A 177 -9.74 -11.53 -14.52
CA PRO A 177 -10.50 -10.30 -14.78
C PRO A 177 -10.76 -9.48 -13.50
N THR A 178 -10.95 -10.14 -12.35
CA THR A 178 -11.16 -9.48 -11.06
C THR A 178 -9.98 -8.61 -10.64
N SER A 179 -8.74 -9.00 -10.94
CA SER A 179 -7.56 -8.16 -10.68
C SER A 179 -7.63 -6.83 -11.44
N TRP A 180 -8.05 -6.86 -12.70
CA TRP A 180 -8.22 -5.66 -13.51
C TRP A 180 -9.34 -4.76 -13.01
N ILE A 181 -10.45 -5.33 -12.53
CA ILE A 181 -11.55 -4.57 -11.91
C ILE A 181 -11.03 -3.80 -10.69
N PHE A 182 -10.29 -4.46 -9.78
CA PHE A 182 -9.72 -3.77 -8.61
C PHE A 182 -8.73 -2.68 -9.01
N LEU A 183 -7.86 -2.93 -10.00
CA LEU A 183 -6.91 -1.93 -10.50
C LEU A 183 -7.63 -0.71 -11.09
N ILE A 184 -8.64 -0.93 -11.92
CA ILE A 184 -9.44 0.14 -12.51
C ILE A 184 -10.13 0.95 -11.41
N LEU A 185 -10.75 0.29 -10.42
CA LEU A 185 -11.41 0.98 -9.30
C LEU A 185 -10.44 1.86 -8.50
N ILE A 186 -9.25 1.34 -8.18
CA ILE A 186 -8.22 2.10 -7.43
C ILE A 186 -7.79 3.35 -8.19
N LEU A 187 -7.71 3.29 -9.53
CA LEU A 187 -7.34 4.43 -10.37
C LEU A 187 -8.51 5.38 -10.63
N LEU A 188 -9.72 4.86 -10.76
CA LEU A 188 -10.91 5.63 -11.12
C LEU A 188 -11.45 6.45 -9.96
N ILE A 189 -11.42 5.94 -8.72
CA ILE A 189 -11.99 6.64 -7.55
C ILE A 189 -11.34 8.02 -7.32
N PRO A 190 -9.99 8.17 -7.33
CA PRO A 190 -9.37 9.49 -7.22
C PRO A 190 -9.77 10.46 -8.33
N ILE A 191 -9.93 9.97 -9.57
CA ILE A 191 -10.36 10.78 -10.71
C ILE A 191 -11.79 11.27 -10.49
N LEU A 192 -12.69 10.39 -10.05
CA LEU A 192 -14.07 10.76 -9.72
C LEU A 192 -14.14 11.78 -8.58
N ILE A 193 -13.30 11.62 -7.55
CA ILE A 193 -13.19 12.59 -6.45
C ILE A 193 -12.71 13.95 -6.98
N ALA A 194 -11.70 13.97 -7.86
CA ALA A 194 -11.19 15.20 -8.45
C ALA A 194 -12.23 15.90 -9.33
N VAL A 195 -12.92 15.16 -10.20
CA VAL A 195 -13.99 15.68 -11.08
C VAL A 195 -15.21 16.16 -10.27
N PHE A 196 -15.51 15.54 -9.14
CA PHE A 196 -16.56 16.02 -8.25
C PHE A 196 -16.20 17.37 -7.60
N ALA A 197 -14.91 17.61 -7.35
CA ALA A 197 -14.41 18.79 -6.67
C ALA A 197 -14.02 19.96 -7.60
N SER A 198 -13.90 19.71 -8.91
CA SER A 198 -13.78 20.73 -9.97
C SER A 198 -15.12 21.38 -10.26
#